data_AF-A0A8H7VQH1-F1
#
_entry.id   AF-A0A8H7VQH1-F1
#
_cell.length_a   1.000
_cell.length_b   1.000
_cell.length_c   1.000
_cell.angle_alpha   90.00
_cell.angle_beta   90.00
_cell.angle_gamma   90.00
#
_symmetry.space_group_name_H-M   'P 1'
#
loop_
_entity.id
_entity.type
_entity.pdbx_description
1 polymer ?
#
loop_
_entity_poly.entity_id
_entity_poly.type
_entity_poly.pdbx_seq_one_letter_code
_entity_poly.pdbx_strand_id
1 'polypeptide(L)'
;TWTKYAVISIVGSMVAWYIFLPVVSYIGPAISSGVFPEYKGIVPMLWGNANFWLFIILVPFICNLRDFLWKYIKRMYRPLPYHFVQEIQKYNLPDYRPRMDRFRQAVNKVRRIQRLKRNRGYAFSQNDSDQNKIIRAYDTTMEKPRG
;
A
#
# COMPACT_ATOMS: atom_id res chain seq x y z
N THR A 1 9.54 -0.42 4.96
CA THR A 1 9.23 1.02 5.16
C THR A 1 8.65 1.19 6.55
N TRP A 2 8.83 2.35 7.17
CA TRP A 2 8.18 2.65 8.45
C TRP A 2 6.74 3.09 8.17
N THR A 3 5.78 2.23 8.48
CA THR A 3 4.35 2.52 8.34
C THR A 3 3.79 3.04 9.65
N LYS A 4 2.67 3.77 9.60
CA LYS A 4 1.99 4.26 10.81
C LYS A 4 1.68 3.12 11.78
N TYR A 5 1.23 1.98 11.25
CA TYR A 5 0.96 0.78 12.04
C TYR A 5 2.22 0.21 12.71
N ALA A 6 3.35 0.14 12.00
CA ALA A 6 4.60 -0.34 12.59
C ALA A 6 5.07 0.54 13.75
N VAL A 7 4.93 1.86 13.63
CA VAL A 7 5.26 2.81 14.71
C VAL A 7 4.34 2.59 15.91
N ILE A 8 3.04 2.49 15.67
CA ILE A 8 2.05 2.23 16.73
C ILE A 8 2.33 0.90 17.43
N SER A 9 2.66 -0.16 16.70
CA SER A 9 2.94 -1.46 17.31
C SER A 9 4.22 -1.44 18.15
N ILE A 10 5.31 -0.85 17.64
CA ILE A 10 6.59 -0.83 18.36
C ILE A 10 6.48 0.04 19.62
N VAL A 11 6.03 1.29 19.49
CA VAL A 11 5.92 2.21 20.63
C VAL A 11 4.78 1.77 21.56
N GLY A 12 3.64 1.38 20.99
CA GLY A 12 2.46 0.94 21.74
C GLY A 12 2.70 -0.32 22.54
N SER A 13 3.46 -1.29 22.03
CA SER A 13 3.82 -2.49 22.81
C SER A 13 4.65 -2.15 24.05
N MET A 14 5.58 -1.20 23.93
CA MET A 14 6.40 -0.75 25.06
C MET A 14 5.54 -0.02 26.11
N VAL A 15 4.69 0.90 25.66
CA VAL A 15 3.76 1.64 26.56
C VAL A 15 2.77 0.69 27.23
N ALA A 16 2.22 -0.27 26.49
CA ALA A 16 1.30 -1.26 27.03
C ALA A 16 1.94 -2.09 28.16
N TRP A 17 3.22 -2.46 28.03
CA TRP A 17 3.94 -3.15 29.09
C TRP A 17 4.11 -2.28 30.36
N TYR A 18 4.45 -0.99 30.19
CA TYR A 18 4.55 -0.06 31.32
C TYR A 18 3.22 0.21 32.01
N ILE A 19 2.09 0.15 31.29
CA ILE A 19 0.75 0.26 31.87
C ILE A 19 0.34 -1.06 32.54
N PHE A 20 0.70 -2.19 31.95
CA PHE A 20 0.36 -3.52 32.47
C PHE A 20 0.95 -3.76 33.88
N LEU A 21 2.21 -3.37 34.12
CA LEU A 21 2.87 -3.58 35.41
C LEU A 21 2.12 -2.98 36.63
N PRO A 22 1.78 -1.68 36.67
CA PRO A 22 1.01 -1.11 37.78
C PRO A 22 -0.41 -1.67 37.82
N VAL A 23 -1.05 -1.92 36.68
CA VAL A 23 -2.38 -2.54 36.63
C VAL A 23 -2.38 -3.88 37.36
N VAL A 24 -1.41 -4.76 37.08
CA VAL A 24 -1.31 -6.06 37.76
C VAL A 24 -0.89 -5.91 39.23
N SER A 25 0.07 -5.03 39.52
CA SER A 25 0.59 -4.85 40.89
C SER A 25 -0.44 -4.27 41.85
N TYR A 26 -1.32 -3.36 41.40
CA TYR A 26 -2.33 -2.72 42.25
C TYR A 26 -3.71 -3.39 42.19
N ILE A 27 -4.15 -3.84 41.00
CA ILE A 27 -5.50 -4.43 40.85
C ILE A 27 -5.49 -5.93 41.18
N GLY A 28 -4.38 -6.64 40.95
CA GLY A 28 -4.26 -8.08 41.29
C GLY A 28 -4.63 -8.38 42.75
N PRO A 29 -4.01 -7.71 43.74
CA PRO A 29 -4.35 -7.86 45.15
C PRO A 29 -5.77 -7.40 45.52
N ALA A 30 -6.40 -6.54 44.71
CA ALA A 30 -7.75 -6.03 44.95
C ALA A 30 -8.84 -7.02 44.51
N ILE A 31 -8.54 -7.91 43.56
CA ILE A 31 -9.48 -8.93 43.08
C ILE A 31 -9.45 -10.18 43.98
N SER A 32 -8.28 -10.65 44.39
CA SER A 32 -8.12 -11.76 45.34
C SER A 32 -6.75 -11.75 46.00
N SER A 33 -6.69 -12.06 47.29
CA SER A 33 -5.48 -12.01 48.11
C SER A 33 -4.35 -12.96 47.66
N GLY A 34 -4.65 -13.90 46.76
CA GLY A 34 -3.69 -14.88 46.22
C GLY A 34 -3.28 -14.64 44.76
N VAL A 35 -3.75 -13.56 44.11
CA VAL A 35 -3.43 -13.29 42.70
C VAL A 35 -2.12 -12.51 42.60
N PHE A 36 -1.09 -13.14 42.03
CA PHE A 36 0.25 -12.58 41.77
C PHE A 36 0.95 -11.98 43.01
N PRO A 37 1.16 -12.75 44.09
CA PRO A 37 1.77 -12.26 45.33
C PRO A 37 3.20 -11.71 45.11
N GLU A 38 3.91 -12.18 44.08
CA GLU A 38 5.28 -11.77 43.75
C GLU A 38 5.35 -10.32 43.22
N TYR A 39 4.25 -9.79 42.69
CA TYR A 39 4.17 -8.45 42.12
C TYR A 39 3.78 -7.39 43.15
N LYS A 40 3.57 -7.77 44.42
CA LYS A 40 3.18 -6.86 45.48
C LYS A 40 4.35 -5.94 45.83
N GLY A 41 4.16 -4.63 45.64
CA GLY A 41 5.17 -3.62 45.98
C GLY A 41 6.37 -3.55 45.01
N ILE A 42 6.32 -4.25 43.87
CA ILE A 42 7.40 -4.23 42.88
C ILE A 42 7.56 -2.86 42.21
N VAL A 43 6.45 -2.18 41.90
CA VAL A 43 6.42 -0.91 41.16
C VAL A 43 7.27 0.19 41.84
N PRO A 44 7.09 0.51 43.14
CA PRO A 44 7.92 1.52 43.79
C PRO A 44 9.40 1.13 43.87
N MET A 45 9.70 -0.16 44.03
CA MET A 45 11.09 -0.64 44.07
C MET A 45 11.78 -0.59 42.69
N LEU A 46 11.03 -0.89 41.62
CA LEU A 46 11.55 -0.93 40.26
C LEU A 46 11.68 0.48 39.68
N TRP A 47 10.61 1.29 39.73
CA TRP A 47 10.57 2.61 39.11
C TRP A 47 11.26 3.69 39.94
N GLY A 48 11.37 3.51 41.27
CA GLY A 48 12.14 4.38 42.15
C GLY A 48 13.66 4.16 42.03
N ASN A 49 14.09 3.04 41.43
CA ASN A 49 15.51 2.73 41.26
C ASN A 49 16.08 3.35 39.98
N ALA A 50 17.05 4.25 40.12
CA ALA A 50 17.72 4.88 38.98
C ALA A 50 18.45 3.86 38.06
N ASN A 51 18.98 2.78 38.62
CA ASN A 51 19.68 1.76 37.85
C ASN A 51 18.74 1.07 36.85
N PHE A 52 17.47 0.87 37.20
CA PHE A 52 16.48 0.28 36.30
C PHE A 52 16.33 1.09 35.01
N TRP A 53 16.19 2.42 35.13
CA TRP A 53 16.09 3.32 33.98
C TRP A 53 17.37 3.35 33.13
N LEU A 54 18.54 3.29 33.77
CA LEU A 54 19.81 3.19 33.06
C LEU A 54 19.89 1.88 32.25
N PHE A 55 19.51 0.74 32.84
CA PHE A 55 19.56 -0.55 32.17
C PHE A 55 18.57 -0.65 31.00
N ILE A 56 17.38 -0.04 31.10
CA ILE A 56 16.41 0.02 29.99
C ILE A 56 16.99 0.71 28.74
N ILE A 57 17.91 1.65 28.91
CA ILE A 57 18.55 2.34 27.78
C ILE A 57 19.80 1.58 27.35
N LEU A 58 20.68 1.26 28.31
CA LEU A 58 22.00 0.72 28.06
C LEU A 58 21.95 -0.69 27.47
N VAL A 59 21.08 -1.57 27.99
CA VAL A 59 21.01 -2.97 27.54
C VAL A 59 20.52 -3.05 26.08
N PRO A 60 19.38 -2.45 25.69
CA PRO A 60 18.96 -2.48 24.29
C PRO A 60 19.95 -1.78 23.37
N PHE A 61 20.60 -0.70 23.82
CA PHE A 61 21.61 -0.02 23.03
C PHE A 61 22.78 -0.95 22.68
N ILE A 62 23.37 -1.62 23.68
CA ILE A 62 24.48 -2.55 23.46
C ILE A 62 24.05 -3.74 22.61
N CYS A 63 22.88 -4.34 22.89
CA CYS A 63 22.35 -5.46 22.11
C CYS A 63 22.13 -5.11 20.63
N ASN A 64 21.62 -3.91 20.34
CA ASN A 64 21.35 -3.47 18.97
C ASN A 64 22.58 -2.89 18.26
N LEU A 65 23.65 -2.52 18.97
CA LEU A 65 24.83 -1.88 18.39
C LEU A 65 25.47 -2.77 17.31
N ARG A 66 25.67 -4.06 17.60
CA ARG A 66 26.25 -5.03 16.66
C ARG A 66 25.42 -5.15 15.38
N ASP A 67 24.09 -5.23 15.52
CA ASP A 67 23.19 -5.37 14.38
C ASP A 67 23.09 -4.08 13.57
N PHE A 68 23.11 -2.92 14.24
CA PHE A 68 23.17 -1.61 13.60
C PHE A 68 24.45 -1.43 12.79
N LEU A 69 25.60 -1.76 13.37
CA LEU A 69 26.90 -1.73 12.70
C LEU A 69 26.93 -2.67 11.49
N TRP A 70 26.45 -3.90 11.66
CA TRP A 70 26.39 -4.87 10.56
C TRP A 70 25.51 -4.38 9.41
N LYS A 71 24.33 -3.84 9.72
CA LYS A 71 23.42 -3.25 8.73
C LYS A 71 24.06 -2.07 7.99
N TYR A 72 24.79 -1.21 8.71
CA TYR A 72 25.51 -0.08 8.14
C TYR A 72 26.63 -0.54 7.20
N ILE A 73 27.50 -1.43 7.66
CA ILE A 73 28.62 -1.98 6.87
C ILE A 73 28.10 -2.67 5.60
N LYS A 74 27.07 -3.51 5.73
CA LYS A 74 26.46 -4.20 4.58
C LYS A 74 25.93 -3.20 3.55
N ARG A 75 25.30 -2.11 4.00
CA ARG A 75 24.74 -1.11 3.09
C ARG A 75 25.79 -0.23 2.42
N MET A 76 26.89 0.08 3.10
CA MET A 76 27.96 0.93 2.58
C MET A 76 28.95 0.18 1.69
N TYR A 77 29.46 -0.96 2.16
CA TYR A 77 30.59 -1.65 1.52
C TYR A 77 30.17 -2.88 0.69
N ARG A 78 28.99 -3.45 0.93
CA ARG A 78 28.48 -4.62 0.18
C ARG A 78 27.01 -4.46 -0.23
N PRO A 79 26.65 -3.37 -0.95
CA PRO A 79 25.28 -3.15 -1.39
C PRO A 79 24.83 -4.22 -2.39
N LEU A 80 23.57 -4.62 -2.27
CA LEU A 80 22.89 -5.57 -3.16
C LEU A 80 22.07 -4.78 -4.19
N PRO A 81 21.76 -5.36 -5.37
CA PRO A 81 21.03 -4.67 -6.44
C PRO A 81 19.77 -3.92 -5.99
N TYR A 82 19.00 -4.50 -5.06
CA TYR A 82 17.77 -3.88 -4.54
C TYR A 82 18.03 -2.63 -3.67
N HIS A 83 19.21 -2.50 -3.04
CA HIS A 83 19.55 -1.31 -2.25
C HIS A 83 19.70 -0.08 -3.15
N PHE A 84 20.29 -0.25 -4.33
CA PHE A 84 20.37 0.83 -5.34
C PHE A 84 18.99 1.27 -5.81
N VAL A 85 18.09 0.31 -6.09
CA VAL A 85 16.71 0.62 -6.51
C VAL A 85 15.97 1.40 -5.41
N GLN A 86 16.11 1.01 -4.14
CA GLN A 86 15.50 1.72 -3.01
C GLN A 86 16.01 3.16 -2.89
N GLU A 87 17.30 3.41 -3.17
CA GLU A 87 17.89 4.75 -3.13
C GLU A 87 17.41 5.61 -4.29
N ILE A 88 17.35 5.05 -5.51
CA ILE A 88 16.76 5.71 -6.68
C ILE A 88 15.31 6.12 -6.40
N GLN A 89 14.51 5.24 -5.80
CA GLN A 89 13.13 5.53 -5.41
C GLN A 89 13.05 6.60 -4.31
N LYS A 90 13.93 6.54 -3.30
CA LYS A 90 13.94 7.49 -2.18
C LYS A 90 14.30 8.90 -2.63
N TYR A 91 15.29 9.03 -3.50
CA TYR A 91 15.74 10.31 -4.03
C TYR A 91 14.97 10.75 -5.28
N ASN A 92 14.02 9.92 -5.74
CA ASN A 92 13.22 10.15 -6.93
C ASN A 92 14.06 10.61 -8.13
N LEU A 93 15.19 9.93 -8.38
CA LEU A 93 16.06 10.30 -9.50
C LEU A 93 15.23 10.22 -10.78
N PRO A 94 15.29 11.26 -11.65
CA PRO A 94 14.55 11.25 -12.89
C PRO A 94 15.00 10.07 -13.72
N ASP A 95 14.08 9.13 -13.93
CA ASP A 95 14.32 8.00 -14.81
C ASP A 95 14.49 8.55 -16.23
N TYR A 96 15.74 8.55 -16.71
CA TYR A 96 16.09 9.01 -18.06
C TYR A 96 15.62 8.04 -19.14
N ARG A 97 15.10 6.86 -18.77
CA ARG A 97 14.47 5.97 -19.74
C ARG A 97 13.32 6.73 -20.41
N PRO A 98 13.29 6.77 -21.76
CA PRO A 98 12.23 7.47 -22.48
C PRO A 98 10.89 6.90 -22.03
N ARG A 99 10.06 7.77 -21.41
CA ARG A 99 8.75 7.38 -20.86
C ARG A 99 7.96 6.65 -21.94
N MET A 100 7.93 5.33 -21.82
CA MET A 100 7.30 4.42 -22.77
C MET A 100 5.83 4.80 -22.97
N ASP A 101 5.20 5.43 -21.99
CA ASP A 101 3.83 5.93 -22.06
C ASP A 101 3.65 7.04 -23.09
N ARG A 102 4.60 7.99 -23.18
CA ARG A 102 4.57 9.05 -24.20
C ARG A 102 4.77 8.46 -25.59
N PHE A 103 5.69 7.51 -25.72
CA PHE A 103 5.92 6.78 -26.96
C PHE A 103 4.68 5.97 -27.36
N ARG A 104 4.06 5.23 -26.43
CA ARG A 104 2.82 4.48 -26.65
C ARG A 104 1.66 5.38 -27.07
N GLN A 105 1.49 6.53 -26.42
CA GLN A 105 0.47 7.53 -26.81
C GLN A 105 0.71 8.05 -28.22
N ALA A 106 1.96 8.38 -28.56
CA ALA A 106 2.34 8.83 -29.90
C ALA A 106 2.07 7.76 -30.96
N VAL A 107 2.50 6.51 -30.73
CA VAL A 107 2.25 5.37 -31.62
C VAL A 107 0.75 5.11 -31.79
N ASN A 108 -0.02 5.15 -30.70
CA ASN A 108 -1.48 4.97 -30.76
C ASN A 108 -2.17 6.08 -31.55
N LYS A 109 -1.70 7.34 -31.42
CA LYS A 109 -2.19 8.47 -32.21
C LYS A 109 -1.90 8.27 -33.70
N VAL A 110 -0.67 7.90 -34.04
CA VAL A 110 -0.28 7.59 -35.43
C VAL A 110 -1.12 6.45 -36.01
N ARG A 111 -1.32 5.38 -35.24
CA ARG A 111 -2.15 4.24 -35.65
C ARG A 111 -3.61 4.63 -35.90
N ARG A 112 -4.19 5.49 -35.06
CA ARG A 112 -5.56 6.01 -35.24
C ARG A 112 -5.66 6.85 -36.52
N ILE A 113 -4.68 7.72 -36.76
CA ILE A 113 -4.61 8.55 -37.97
C ILE A 113 -4.47 7.68 -39.23
N GLN A 114 -3.62 6.65 -39.21
CA GLN A 114 -3.49 5.71 -40.32
C GLN A 114 -4.81 4.97 -40.62
N ARG A 115 -5.55 4.56 -39.60
CA ARG A 115 -6.88 3.96 -39.78
C ARG A 115 -7.88 4.94 -40.42
N LEU A 116 -7.87 6.20 -40.00
CA LEU A 116 -8.70 7.24 -40.60
C LEU A 116 -8.31 7.52 -42.06
N LYS A 117 -7.01 7.56 -42.38
CA LYS A 117 -6.53 7.70 -43.77
C LYS A 117 -6.90 6.51 -44.65
N ARG A 118 -7.02 5.31 -44.08
CA ARG A 118 -7.44 4.09 -44.80
C ARG A 118 -8.96 3.88 -44.75
N ASN A 119 -9.72 4.86 -44.28
CA ASN A 119 -11.17 4.75 -44.24
C ASN A 119 -11.72 4.87 -45.67
N ARG A 120 -12.55 3.92 -46.09
CA ARG A 120 -13.10 3.84 -47.47
C ARG A 120 -14.43 4.59 -47.64
N GLY A 121 -14.82 5.40 -46.65
CA GLY A 121 -16.02 6.23 -46.72
C GLY A 121 -17.34 5.46 -46.70
N TYR A 122 -17.35 4.21 -46.21
CA TYR A 122 -18.59 3.47 -46.05
C TYR A 122 -19.43 4.11 -44.94
N ALA A 123 -20.59 4.63 -45.33
CA ALA A 123 -21.61 5.14 -44.44
C ALA A 123 -22.95 4.57 -44.89
N PHE A 124 -23.70 4.01 -43.95
CA PHE A 124 -25.00 3.40 -44.21
C PHE A 124 -25.94 3.84 -43.11
N SER A 125 -27.00 4.55 -43.48
CA SER A 125 -28.02 5.04 -42.55
C SER A 125 -29.24 4.14 -42.69
N GLN A 126 -29.38 3.20 -41.76
CA GLN A 126 -30.50 2.27 -41.74
C GLN A 126 -31.00 2.11 -40.30
N ASN A 127 -32.32 2.13 -40.11
CA ASN A 127 -32.92 1.77 -38.83
C ASN A 127 -32.85 0.25 -38.65
N ASP A 128 -32.48 -0.22 -37.45
CA ASP A 128 -32.29 -1.64 -37.16
C ASP A 128 -33.61 -2.45 -37.12
N SER A 129 -34.76 -1.77 -37.07
CA SER A 129 -36.08 -2.37 -36.87
C SER A 129 -36.96 -2.39 -38.13
N ASP A 130 -37.79 -3.44 -38.25
CA ASP A 130 -38.94 -3.61 -39.16
C ASP A 130 -38.71 -3.56 -40.69
N GLN A 131 -37.47 -3.47 -41.17
CA GLN A 131 -37.16 -3.52 -42.61
C GLN A 131 -37.76 -4.75 -43.33
N ASN A 132 -37.56 -5.94 -42.78
CA ASN A 132 -38.08 -7.18 -43.36
C ASN A 132 -39.62 -7.24 -43.36
N LYS A 133 -40.27 -6.58 -42.39
CA LYS A 133 -41.73 -6.52 -42.29
C LYS A 133 -42.29 -5.59 -43.35
N ILE A 134 -41.68 -4.41 -43.53
CA ILE A 134 -42.07 -3.43 -44.56
C ILE A 134 -41.96 -4.05 -45.96
N ILE A 135 -40.86 -4.74 -46.28
CA ILE A 135 -40.66 -5.37 -47.60
C ILE A 135 -41.77 -6.37 -47.94
N ARG A 136 -42.26 -7.12 -46.95
CA ARG A 136 -43.32 -8.13 -47.14
C ARG A 136 -44.74 -7.55 -47.14
N ALA A 137 -44.90 -6.30 -46.69
CA ALA A 137 -46.22 -5.69 -46.53
C ALA A 137 -46.71 -4.97 -47.80
N TYR A 138 -45.83 -4.66 -48.75
CA TYR A 138 -46.17 -3.92 -49.96
C TYR A 138 -45.97 -4.78 -51.21
N ASP A 139 -47.01 -4.85 -52.06
CA ASP A 139 -46.93 -5.41 -53.41
C ASP A 139 -47.17 -4.28 -54.42
N THR A 140 -46.17 -4.04 -55.28
CA THR A 140 -46.17 -2.92 -56.23
C THR A 140 -46.93 -3.22 -57.53
N THR A 141 -47.42 -4.45 -57.72
CA THR A 141 -48.18 -4.84 -58.91
C THR A 141 -49.66 -4.49 -58.83
N MET A 142 -50.16 -4.20 -57.63
CA MET A 142 -51.54 -3.83 -57.38
C MET A 142 -51.72 -2.30 -57.40
N GLU A 143 -52.74 -1.81 -58.11
CA GLU A 143 -53.09 -0.38 -58.06
C GLU A 143 -53.61 0.01 -56.68
N LYS A 144 -53.25 1.21 -56.24
CA LYS A 144 -53.69 1.75 -54.96
C LYS A 144 -55.23 1.81 -54.95
N PRO A 145 -55.90 1.27 -53.91
CA PRO A 145 -57.35 1.36 -53.82
C PRO A 145 -57.77 2.83 -53.87
N ARG A 146 -58.58 3.18 -54.88
CA ARG A 146 -59.24 4.48 -54.98
C ARG A 146 -60.39 4.45 -53.98
N GLY A 147 -60.25 5.20 -52.89
CA GLY A 147 -61.36 5.51 -52.00
C GLY A 147 -62.42 6.33 -52.73
#